data_AF-A0A821G2V5-F1
#
_entry.id   AF-A0A821G2V5-F1
#
_cell.length_a   1.000
_cell.length_b   1.000
_cell.length_c   1.000
_cell.angle_alpha   90.00
_cell.angle_beta   90.00
_cell.angle_gamma   90.00
#
_symmetry.space_group_name_H-M   'P 1'
#
loop_
_entity.id
_entity.type
_entity.pdbx_description
1 polymer ?
#
loop_
_entity_poly.entity_id
_entity_poly.type
_entity_poly.pdbx_seq_one_letter_code
_entity_poly.pdbx_strand_id
1 'polypeptide(L)'
;VQEAACSAFATLEEEACIQMVPYLKQILETLVHAFRKYQAKNLLILYDAIGTLADSVGSHLNRPDYIQLLMPPLIERWNLLRNDDKDLFPLLECLSSIATALQTGFLPYCEPVFGRCILLVQQTLEASGPDTPPDKDFMIVALDLLSGLTEGLGK
;
A
#
# COMPACT_ATOMS: atom_id res chain seq x y z
N VAL A 1 -16.88 5.86 14.00
CA VAL A 1 -16.16 7.16 13.91
C VAL A 1 -14.87 7.03 13.14
N GLN A 2 -13.93 6.13 13.51
CA GLN A 2 -12.64 5.96 12.80
C GLN A 2 -12.81 5.67 11.30
N GLU A 3 -13.58 4.63 10.96
CA GLU A 3 -13.94 4.28 9.58
C GLU A 3 -14.51 5.46 8.79
N ALA A 4 -15.61 6.06 9.28
CA ALA A 4 -16.23 7.20 8.63
C ALA A 4 -15.28 8.41 8.46
N ALA A 5 -14.38 8.66 9.41
CA ALA A 5 -13.41 9.74 9.30
C ALA A 5 -12.34 9.45 8.24
N CYS A 6 -11.79 8.22 8.20
CA CYS A 6 -10.82 7.84 7.16
C CYS A 6 -11.45 7.84 5.77
N SER A 7 -12.65 7.29 5.60
CA SER A 7 -13.33 7.30 4.29
C SER A 7 -13.66 8.73 3.81
N ALA A 8 -14.14 9.60 4.71
CA ALA A 8 -14.38 11.01 4.34
C ALA A 8 -13.07 11.75 4.03
N PHE A 9 -11.97 11.37 4.68
CA PHE A 9 -10.66 11.95 4.40
C PHE A 9 -10.10 11.47 3.06
N ALA A 10 -10.25 10.19 2.71
CA ALA A 10 -9.89 9.68 1.39
C ALA A 10 -10.61 10.44 0.27
N THR A 11 -11.92 10.68 0.41
CA THR A 11 -12.66 11.53 -0.54
C THR A 11 -12.11 12.96 -0.61
N LEU A 12 -11.66 13.53 0.51
CA LEU A 12 -11.02 14.86 0.50
C LEU A 12 -9.67 14.84 -0.22
N GLU A 13 -8.88 13.79 -0.06
CA GLU A 13 -7.58 13.63 -0.73
C GLU A 13 -7.76 13.61 -2.25
N GLU A 14 -8.73 12.83 -2.76
CA GLU A 14 -9.07 12.75 -4.19
C GLU A 14 -9.45 14.11 -4.77
N GLU A 15 -10.21 14.92 -4.02
CA GLU A 15 -10.67 16.23 -4.49
C GLU A 15 -9.58 17.31 -4.35
N ALA A 16 -8.78 17.27 -3.27
CA ALA A 16 -7.78 18.29 -2.99
C ALA A 16 -6.48 18.08 -3.77
N CYS A 17 -6.11 16.83 -4.09
CA CYS A 17 -4.89 16.47 -4.80
C CYS A 17 -3.65 17.20 -4.24
N ILE A 18 -2.91 17.91 -5.10
CA ILE A 18 -1.71 18.68 -4.77
C ILE A 18 -1.93 19.79 -3.71
N GLN A 19 -3.17 20.21 -3.44
CA GLN A 19 -3.45 21.18 -2.39
C GLN A 19 -3.19 20.62 -0.98
N MET A 20 -3.02 19.30 -0.86
CA MET A 20 -2.64 18.63 0.39
C MET A 20 -1.14 18.77 0.70
N VAL A 21 -0.30 19.07 -0.29
CA VAL A 21 1.16 19.12 -0.16
C VAL A 21 1.66 20.00 1.00
N PRO A 22 1.11 21.20 1.25
CA PRO A 22 1.55 22.04 2.37
C PRO A 22 1.31 21.42 3.75
N TYR A 23 0.42 20.43 3.86
CA TYR A 23 0.00 19.80 5.11
C TYR A 23 0.48 18.35 5.25
N LEU A 24 1.25 17.84 4.27
CA LEU A 24 1.61 16.43 4.17
C LEU A 24 2.25 15.87 5.44
N LYS A 25 3.15 16.64 6.08
CA LYS A 25 3.82 16.19 7.29
C LYS A 25 2.82 15.87 8.40
N GLN A 26 1.89 16.78 8.68
CA GLN A 26 0.88 16.64 9.73
C GLN A 26 -0.11 15.51 9.40
N ILE A 27 -0.47 15.37 8.13
CA ILE A 27 -1.33 14.29 7.65
C ILE A 27 -0.65 12.93 7.91
N LEU A 28 0.59 12.77 7.46
CA LEU A 28 1.36 11.53 7.62
C LEU A 28 1.58 11.19 9.10
N GLU A 29 1.91 12.18 9.95
CA GLU A 29 2.03 11.96 11.40
C GLU A 29 0.73 11.41 12.00
N THR A 30 -0.43 11.88 11.53
CA THR A 30 -1.75 11.42 11.97
C THR A 30 -2.05 10.00 11.50
N LEU A 31 -1.81 9.70 10.21
CA LEU A 31 -2.00 8.36 9.63
C LEU A 31 -1.07 7.35 10.29
N VAL A 32 0.19 7.72 10.54
CA VAL A 32 1.19 6.88 11.21
C VAL A 32 0.83 6.63 12.67
N HIS A 33 0.25 7.61 13.36
CA HIS A 33 -0.29 7.39 14.70
C HIS A 33 -1.47 6.40 14.70
N ALA A 34 -2.31 6.41 13.66
CA ALA A 34 -3.46 5.52 13.56
C ALA A 34 -3.07 4.03 13.53
N PHE A 35 -1.92 3.66 12.94
CA PHE A 35 -1.41 2.28 12.94
C PHE A 35 -1.31 1.63 14.33
N ARG A 36 -1.05 2.44 15.37
CA ARG A 36 -0.92 1.96 16.76
C ARG A 36 -2.26 1.83 17.48
N LYS A 37 -3.29 2.49 16.97
CA LYS A 37 -4.60 2.59 17.61
C LYS A 37 -5.66 1.73 16.91
N TYR A 38 -5.51 1.51 15.62
CA TYR A 38 -6.50 0.83 14.81
C TYR A 38 -6.38 -0.68 14.95
N GLN A 39 -7.55 -1.33 15.02
CA GLN A 39 -7.69 -2.79 14.97
C GLN A 39 -7.87 -3.23 13.51
N ALA A 40 -7.83 -4.55 13.25
CA ALA A 40 -7.82 -5.16 11.92
C ALA A 40 -8.76 -4.48 10.90
N LYS A 41 -10.07 -4.41 11.18
CA LYS A 41 -11.05 -3.78 10.28
C LYS A 41 -10.70 -2.33 9.90
N ASN A 42 -10.23 -1.54 10.87
CA ASN A 42 -9.94 -0.13 10.64
C ASN A 42 -8.58 0.08 9.96
N LEU A 43 -7.66 -0.88 10.09
CA LEU A 43 -6.39 -0.85 9.36
C LEU A 43 -6.60 -0.99 7.86
N LEU A 44 -7.59 -1.76 7.42
CA LEU A 44 -7.91 -1.88 5.99
C LEU A 44 -8.25 -0.52 5.37
N ILE A 45 -9.06 0.27 6.07
CA ILE A 45 -9.47 1.62 5.64
C ILE A 45 -8.32 2.62 5.78
N LEU A 46 -7.37 2.38 6.69
CA LEU A 46 -6.17 3.19 6.80
C LEU A 46 -5.24 2.97 5.60
N TYR A 47 -5.12 1.73 5.11
CA TYR A 47 -4.33 1.45 3.90
C TYR A 47 -4.90 2.14 2.67
N ASP A 48 -6.23 2.10 2.51
CA ASP A 48 -6.96 2.82 1.46
C ASP A 48 -6.64 4.33 1.49
N ALA A 49 -6.85 5.00 2.63
CA ALA A 49 -6.53 6.42 2.77
C ALA A 49 -5.04 6.74 2.49
N ILE A 50 -4.10 5.89 2.92
CA ILE A 50 -2.68 6.11 2.61
C ILE A 50 -2.40 5.95 1.11
N GLY A 51 -3.02 4.96 0.45
CA GLY A 51 -2.92 4.76 -0.99
C GLY A 51 -3.47 5.95 -1.76
N THR A 52 -4.68 6.39 -1.42
CA THR A 52 -5.32 7.58 -2.00
C THR A 52 -4.48 8.83 -1.82
N LEU A 53 -3.87 9.04 -0.65
CA LEU A 53 -2.94 10.14 -0.43
C LEU A 53 -1.75 10.08 -1.38
N ALA A 54 -1.14 8.89 -1.52
CA ALA A 54 0.01 8.67 -2.39
C ALA A 54 -0.33 8.97 -3.86
N ASP A 55 -1.50 8.54 -4.33
CA ASP A 55 -1.99 8.83 -5.68
C ASP A 55 -2.27 10.33 -5.87
N SER A 56 -2.83 10.98 -4.84
CA SER A 56 -3.20 12.39 -4.86
C SER A 56 -2.02 13.35 -4.89
N VAL A 57 -0.91 13.01 -4.23
CA VAL A 57 0.27 13.90 -4.10
C VAL A 57 1.48 13.44 -4.91
N GLY A 58 1.50 12.19 -5.37
CA GLY A 58 2.55 11.61 -6.19
C GLY A 58 3.95 11.80 -5.61
N SER A 59 4.89 12.24 -6.45
CA SER A 59 6.32 12.36 -6.08
C SER A 59 6.61 13.39 -4.98
N HIS A 60 5.65 14.21 -4.56
CA HIS A 60 5.80 15.02 -3.35
C HIS A 60 5.96 14.18 -2.08
N LEU A 61 5.55 12.91 -2.11
CA LEU A 61 5.76 11.95 -1.04
C LEU A 61 7.21 11.42 -1.00
N ASN A 62 7.96 11.51 -2.11
CA ASN A 62 9.34 11.05 -2.23
C ASN A 62 10.32 12.00 -1.53
N ARG A 63 10.25 12.04 -0.20
CA ARG A 63 11.17 12.78 0.66
C ARG A 63 11.66 11.90 1.80
N PRO A 64 12.96 11.97 2.18
CA PRO A 64 13.52 11.10 3.21
C PRO A 64 12.77 11.13 4.54
N ASP A 65 12.30 12.31 4.97
CA ASP A 65 11.53 12.49 6.21
C ASP A 65 10.16 11.82 6.17
N TYR A 66 9.49 11.82 5.02
CA TYR A 66 8.18 11.17 4.84
C TYR A 66 8.31 9.66 4.72
N ILE A 67 9.32 9.19 3.96
CA ILE A 67 9.63 7.76 3.79
C ILE A 67 9.97 7.12 5.15
N GLN A 68 10.83 7.78 5.94
CA GLN A 68 11.22 7.29 7.28
C GLN A 68 10.05 7.22 8.26
N LEU A 69 9.02 8.04 8.05
CA LEU A 69 7.82 8.04 8.87
C LEU A 69 6.83 6.95 8.45
N LEU A 70 6.63 6.79 7.13
CA LEU A 70 5.56 5.97 6.57
C LEU A 70 5.94 4.50 6.35
N MET A 71 7.14 4.22 5.85
CA MET A 71 7.51 2.85 5.46
C MET A 71 7.66 1.88 6.63
N PRO A 72 8.25 2.24 7.79
CA PRO A 72 8.41 1.29 8.89
C PRO A 72 7.11 0.60 9.34
N PRO A 73 5.99 1.31 9.64
CA PRO A 73 4.74 0.65 10.04
C PRO A 73 4.12 -0.21 8.91
N LEU A 74 4.27 0.17 7.65
CA LEU A 74 3.78 -0.64 6.52
C LEU A 74 4.57 -1.95 6.39
N ILE A 75 5.90 -1.88 6.49
CA ILE A 75 6.77 -3.07 6.43
C ILE A 75 6.57 -3.97 7.65
N GLU A 76 6.30 -3.41 8.83
CA GLU A 76 5.92 -4.20 10.00
C GLU A 76 4.65 -5.02 9.71
N ARG A 77 3.62 -4.39 9.16
CA ARG A 77 2.36 -5.07 8.78
C ARG A 77 2.57 -6.09 7.68
N TRP A 78 3.38 -5.76 6.68
CA TRP A 78 3.78 -6.67 5.60
C TRP A 78 4.35 -7.97 6.16
N ASN A 79 5.31 -7.88 7.10
CA ASN A 79 5.97 -9.06 7.66
C ASN A 79 5.05 -9.89 8.58
N LEU A 80 3.97 -9.30 9.11
CA LEU A 80 3.03 -9.98 10.00
C LEU A 80 1.99 -10.81 9.24
N LEU A 81 1.50 -10.30 8.10
CA LEU A 81 0.46 -10.97 7.32
C LEU A 81 1.02 -12.19 6.60
N ARG A 82 0.20 -13.23 6.44
CA ARG A 82 0.56 -14.46 5.73
C ARG A 82 0.12 -14.39 4.26
N ASN A 83 0.64 -15.30 3.44
CA ASN A 83 0.30 -15.36 2.01
C ASN A 83 -1.11 -15.91 1.74
N ASP A 84 -1.74 -16.53 2.73
CA ASP A 84 -3.12 -17.04 2.67
C ASP A 84 -4.13 -16.08 3.31
N ASP A 85 -3.67 -14.89 3.75
CA ASP A 85 -4.49 -13.90 4.45
C ASP A 85 -5.04 -12.84 3.49
N LYS A 86 -6.37 -12.71 3.43
CA LYS A 86 -7.03 -11.72 2.56
C LYS A 86 -6.88 -10.28 3.08
N ASP A 87 -6.48 -10.08 4.34
CA ASP A 87 -6.10 -8.76 4.85
C ASP A 87 -4.84 -8.21 4.16
N LEU A 88 -4.14 -9.04 3.37
CA LEU A 88 -3.03 -8.63 2.52
C LEU A 88 -3.46 -7.77 1.32
N PHE A 89 -4.70 -7.90 0.83
CA PHE A 89 -5.13 -7.20 -0.39
C PHE A 89 -5.05 -5.68 -0.25
N PRO A 90 -5.64 -5.06 0.78
CA PRO A 90 -5.60 -3.59 0.88
C PRO A 90 -4.17 -3.08 1.15
N LEU A 91 -3.32 -3.89 1.79
CA LEU A 91 -1.92 -3.54 1.98
C LEU A 91 -1.12 -3.59 0.66
N LEU A 92 -1.36 -4.59 -0.19
CA LEU A 92 -0.73 -4.70 -1.52
C LEU A 92 -1.13 -3.53 -2.42
N GLU A 93 -2.42 -3.21 -2.46
CA GLU A 93 -2.96 -2.06 -3.21
C GLU A 93 -2.34 -0.74 -2.71
N CYS A 94 -2.30 -0.53 -1.40
CA CYS A 94 -1.66 0.64 -0.79
C CYS A 94 -0.17 0.74 -1.16
N LEU A 95 0.56 -0.38 -1.11
CA LEU A 95 1.97 -0.41 -1.50
C LEU A 95 2.17 -0.14 -3.01
N SER A 96 1.16 -0.43 -3.84
CA SER A 96 1.20 -0.17 -5.30
C SER A 96 1.24 1.34 -5.55
N SER A 97 0.31 2.09 -4.95
CA SER A 97 0.28 3.56 -5.00
C SER A 97 1.55 4.17 -4.39
N ILE A 98 2.01 3.65 -3.25
CA ILE A 98 3.24 4.12 -2.59
C ILE A 98 4.48 3.87 -3.46
N ALA A 99 4.63 2.71 -4.07
CA ALA A 99 5.77 2.40 -4.92
C ALA A 99 5.86 3.39 -6.09
N THR A 100 4.74 3.68 -6.72
CA THR A 100 4.63 4.65 -7.81
C THR A 100 4.96 6.07 -7.35
N ALA A 101 4.45 6.49 -6.18
CA ALA A 101 4.70 7.82 -5.61
C ALA A 101 6.14 8.02 -5.12
N LEU A 102 6.73 6.99 -4.48
CA LEU A 102 8.08 7.06 -3.92
C LEU A 102 9.18 6.87 -4.96
N GLN A 103 8.88 6.29 -6.12
CA GLN A 103 9.86 6.06 -7.19
C GLN A 103 11.14 5.40 -6.65
N THR A 104 12.33 5.94 -7.00
CA THR A 104 13.63 5.48 -6.49
C THR A 104 13.75 5.53 -4.96
N GLY A 105 12.92 6.31 -4.25
CA GLY A 105 12.82 6.28 -2.79
C GLY A 105 12.32 4.94 -2.24
N PHE A 106 11.66 4.12 -3.06
CA PHE A 106 11.22 2.77 -2.70
C PHE A 106 12.33 1.70 -2.81
N LEU A 107 13.47 2.01 -3.45
CA LEU A 107 14.55 1.04 -3.69
C LEU A 107 14.97 0.20 -2.48
N PRO A 108 15.12 0.77 -1.26
CA PRO A 108 15.50 -0.02 -0.08
C PRO A 108 14.50 -1.11 0.33
N TYR A 109 13.27 -1.03 -0.16
CA TYR A 109 12.16 -1.92 0.17
C TYR A 109 11.76 -2.84 -0.99
N CYS A 110 12.26 -2.58 -2.21
CA CYS A 110 11.81 -3.24 -3.43
C CYS A 110 12.04 -4.75 -3.42
N GLU A 111 13.25 -5.21 -3.06
CA GLU A 111 13.64 -6.62 -3.18
C GLU A 111 12.69 -7.59 -2.43
N PRO A 112 12.40 -7.41 -1.13
CA PRO A 112 11.48 -8.30 -0.42
C PRO A 112 10.03 -8.18 -0.92
N VAL A 113 9.62 -7.00 -1.39
CA VAL A 113 8.26 -6.79 -1.93
C VAL A 113 8.10 -7.54 -3.25
N PHE A 114 9.03 -7.34 -4.19
CA PHE A 114 9.06 -8.03 -5.47
C PHE A 114 9.09 -9.55 -5.29
N GLY A 115 9.99 -10.06 -4.44
CA GLY A 115 10.13 -11.50 -4.20
C GLY A 115 8.84 -12.14 -3.67
N ARG A 116 8.12 -11.46 -2.78
CA ARG A 116 6.84 -11.97 -2.27
C ARG A 116 5.73 -11.96 -3.33
N CYS A 117 5.65 -10.91 -4.15
CA CYS A 117 4.65 -10.86 -5.22
C CYS A 117 4.84 -12.01 -6.22
N ILE A 118 6.10 -12.31 -6.61
CA ILE A 118 6.41 -13.47 -7.45
C ILE A 118 5.97 -14.78 -6.79
N LEU A 119 6.23 -14.94 -5.49
CA LEU A 119 5.81 -16.11 -4.73
C LEU A 119 4.28 -16.27 -4.71
N LEU A 120 3.53 -15.18 -4.49
CA LEU A 120 2.06 -15.21 -4.50
C LEU A 120 1.51 -15.65 -5.87
N VAL A 121 2.02 -15.08 -6.96
CA VAL A 121 1.65 -15.47 -8.32
C VAL A 121 1.95 -16.95 -8.56
N GLN A 122 3.15 -17.41 -8.19
CA GLN A 122 3.55 -18.81 -8.35
C GLN A 122 2.63 -19.75 -7.56
N GLN A 123 2.34 -19.45 -6.29
CA GLN A 123 1.45 -20.24 -5.44
C GLN A 123 0.03 -20.33 -6.02
N THR A 124 -0.51 -19.23 -6.54
CA THR A 124 -1.82 -19.22 -7.20
C THR A 124 -1.83 -20.11 -8.46
N LEU A 125 -0.77 -20.06 -9.27
CA LEU A 125 -0.66 -20.89 -10.48
C LEU A 125 -0.50 -22.38 -10.15
N GLU A 126 0.30 -22.73 -9.13
CA GLU A 126 0.50 -24.11 -8.70
C GLU A 126 -0.75 -24.74 -8.06
N ALA A 127 -1.57 -23.92 -7.39
CA ALA A 127 -2.86 -24.35 -6.84
C ALA A 127 -3.94 -24.59 -7.91
N SER A 128 -3.69 -24.20 -9.16
CA SER A 128 -4.63 -24.35 -10.27
C SER A 128 -4.68 -25.81 -10.74
N GLY A 129 -5.78 -26.50 -10.48
CA GLY A 129 -6.02 -27.87 -10.95
C GLY A 129 -7.12 -27.94 -12.02
N PRO A 130 -7.28 -29.08 -12.73
CA PRO A 130 -8.35 -29.28 -13.71
C PRO A 130 -9.76 -29.04 -13.14
N ASP A 131 -9.95 -29.36 -11.85
CA ASP A 131 -11.26 -29.32 -11.17
C ASP A 131 -11.34 -28.29 -10.05
N THR A 132 -10.28 -27.49 -9.82
CA THR A 132 -10.25 -26.49 -8.74
C THR A 132 -9.71 -25.17 -9.30
N PRO A 133 -10.60 -24.20 -9.59
CA PRO A 133 -10.15 -22.90 -10.05
C PRO A 133 -9.37 -22.20 -8.92
N PRO A 134 -8.19 -21.62 -9.21
CA PRO A 134 -7.41 -20.92 -8.21
C PRO A 134 -8.16 -19.66 -7.74
N ASP A 135 -7.96 -19.26 -6.48
CA ASP A 135 -8.31 -17.91 -6.03
C ASP A 135 -7.33 -16.93 -6.69
N LYS A 136 -7.81 -16.25 -7.73
CA LYS A 136 -6.98 -15.35 -8.54
C LYS A 136 -6.77 -13.99 -7.89
N ASP A 137 -7.45 -13.68 -6.79
CA ASP A 137 -7.39 -12.36 -6.16
C ASP A 137 -5.95 -12.05 -5.73
N PHE A 138 -5.28 -13.00 -5.04
CA PHE A 138 -3.87 -12.87 -4.66
C PHE A 138 -2.94 -12.59 -5.84
N MET A 139 -3.16 -13.28 -6.96
CA MET A 139 -2.36 -13.08 -8.17
C MET A 139 -2.62 -11.70 -8.79
N ILE A 140 -3.88 -11.24 -8.81
CA ILE A 140 -4.25 -9.92 -9.35
C ILE A 140 -3.56 -8.81 -8.56
N VAL A 141 -3.71 -8.77 -7.23
CA VAL A 141 -3.10 -7.71 -6.42
C VAL A 141 -1.57 -7.79 -6.39
N ALA A 142 -0.99 -8.99 -6.47
CA ALA A 142 0.46 -9.14 -6.58
C ALA A 142 1.00 -8.60 -7.92
N LEU A 143 0.28 -8.87 -9.03
CA LEU A 143 0.64 -8.34 -10.34
C LEU A 143 0.47 -6.83 -10.43
N ASP A 144 -0.56 -6.27 -9.78
CA ASP A 144 -0.75 -4.82 -9.70
C ASP A 144 0.42 -4.14 -8.97
N LEU A 145 0.83 -4.66 -7.80
CA LEU A 145 2.00 -4.13 -7.10
C LEU A 145 3.30 -4.29 -7.90
N LEU A 146 3.47 -5.39 -8.65
CA LEU A 146 4.62 -5.52 -9.56
C LEU A 146 4.58 -4.45 -10.66
N SER A 147 3.40 -4.13 -11.19
CA SER A 147 3.22 -3.01 -12.12
C SER A 147 3.62 -1.68 -11.48
N GLY A 148 3.11 -1.36 -10.28
CA GLY A 148 3.46 -0.16 -9.53
C GLY A 148 4.97 -0.04 -9.23
N LEU A 149 5.63 -1.14 -8.87
CA LEU A 149 7.08 -1.20 -8.71
C LEU A 149 7.82 -0.86 -10.02
N THR A 150 7.40 -1.45 -11.14
CA THR A 150 8.04 -1.18 -12.43
C THR A 150 7.81 0.25 -12.92
N GLU A 151 6.63 0.82 -12.64
CA GLU A 151 6.33 2.22 -12.97
C GLU A 151 7.15 3.18 -12.10
N GLY A 152 7.18 2.97 -10.79
CA GLY A 152 7.91 3.83 -9.86
C GLY A 152 9.42 3.79 -10.08
N LEU A 153 10.00 2.60 -10.22
CA LEU A 153 11.45 2.41 -10.34
C LEU A 153 11.98 2.61 -11.76
N GLY A 154 11.10 2.58 -12.77
CA GLY A 154 11.44 2.88 -14.16
C GLY A 154 11.52 4.37 -14.48
N LYS A 155 11.16 5.24 -13.52
CA LYS A 155 11.24 6.70 -13.61
C LYS A 155 12.49 7.24 -12.92
#